data_AF-A0A1V4SZG6-F1
#
_entry.id   AF-A0A1V4SZG6-F1
#
_cell.length_a   1.000
_cell.length_b   1.000
_cell.length_c   1.000
_cell.angle_alpha   90.00
_cell.angle_beta   90.00
_cell.angle_gamma   90.00
#
_symmetry.space_group_name_H-M   'P 1'
#
loop_
_entity.id
_entity.type
_entity.pdbx_description
1 polymer ?
#
loop_
_entity_poly.entity_id
_entity_poly.type
_entity_poly.pdbx_seq_one_letter_code
_entity_poly.pdbx_strand_id
1 'polypeptide(L)'
;MLKLATKTFVTLSFAVCAAVHAAEPVRVVDRIGVPGVPLRSFDIGYAQGGVYALADRSNESIDLFDTRHRRFLARVGGFAGAKGDQAGPNGIVFVDHRQLWAGDG
;
A
#
# COMPACT_ATOMS: atom_id res chain seq x y z
N MET A 1 -25.52 -69.64 -9.80
CA MET A 1 -26.38 -68.66 -9.10
C MET A 1 -25.51 -67.44 -8.79
N LEU A 2 -25.71 -66.31 -9.47
CA LEU A 2 -24.96 -65.07 -9.23
C LEU A 2 -25.99 -63.95 -8.96
N LYS A 3 -26.06 -63.44 -7.73
CA LYS A 3 -26.86 -62.27 -7.39
C LYS A 3 -25.94 -61.04 -7.42
N LEU A 4 -26.20 -60.15 -8.37
CA LEU A 4 -25.51 -58.87 -8.50
C LEU A 4 -26.04 -57.91 -7.43
N ALA A 5 -25.20 -57.46 -6.51
CA ALA A 5 -25.57 -56.49 -5.49
C ALA A 5 -25.40 -55.07 -6.04
N THR A 6 -26.52 -54.38 -6.27
CA THR A 6 -26.55 -52.96 -6.66
C THR A 6 -26.09 -52.10 -5.49
N LYS A 7 -24.96 -51.38 -5.64
CA LYS A 7 -24.51 -50.37 -4.67
C LYS A 7 -25.09 -49.02 -5.04
N THR A 8 -25.98 -48.51 -4.20
CA THR A 8 -26.50 -47.13 -4.30
C THR A 8 -25.43 -46.16 -3.82
N PHE A 9 -24.96 -45.27 -4.68
CA PHE A 9 -24.10 -44.15 -4.30
C PHE A 9 -24.97 -42.95 -3.91
N VAL A 10 -24.78 -42.42 -2.71
CA VAL A 10 -25.40 -41.16 -2.26
C VAL A 10 -24.42 -40.04 -2.57
N THR A 11 -24.81 -39.12 -3.44
CA THR A 11 -24.02 -37.91 -3.75
C THR A 11 -24.41 -36.81 -2.76
N LEU A 12 -23.44 -36.35 -1.96
CA LEU A 12 -23.61 -35.22 -1.05
C LEU A 12 -23.14 -33.94 -1.76
N SER A 13 -24.08 -33.06 -2.14
CA SER A 13 -23.73 -31.74 -2.69
C SER A 13 -23.43 -30.77 -1.56
N PHE A 14 -22.19 -30.28 -1.49
CA PHE A 14 -21.81 -29.13 -0.67
C PHE A 14 -22.12 -27.84 -1.44
N ALA A 15 -23.05 -27.03 -0.92
CA ALA A 15 -23.24 -25.67 -1.40
C ALA A 15 -22.10 -24.79 -0.84
N VAL A 16 -21.17 -24.38 -1.70
CA VAL A 16 -20.16 -23.38 -1.36
C VAL A 16 -20.85 -22.01 -1.41
N CYS A 17 -21.17 -21.43 -0.24
CA CYS A 17 -21.52 -20.02 -0.13
C CYS A 17 -20.25 -19.18 -0.30
N ALA A 18 -19.95 -18.73 -1.52
CA ALA A 18 -18.98 -17.67 -1.74
C ALA A 18 -19.62 -16.34 -1.30
N ALA A 19 -19.27 -15.86 -0.10
CA ALA A 19 -19.61 -14.50 0.29
C ALA A 19 -18.75 -13.52 -0.55
N VAL A 20 -19.35 -12.97 -1.61
CA VAL A 20 -18.79 -11.79 -2.28
C VAL A 20 -18.93 -10.62 -1.32
N HIS A 21 -17.80 -10.18 -0.75
CA HIS A 21 -17.76 -8.93 0.00
C HIS A 21 -17.87 -7.78 -1.02
N ALA A 22 -19.06 -7.19 -1.14
CA ALA A 22 -19.21 -5.97 -1.91
C ALA A 22 -18.32 -4.90 -1.27
N ALA A 23 -17.40 -4.32 -2.06
CA ALA A 23 -16.57 -3.24 -1.57
C ALA A 23 -17.48 -2.07 -1.16
N GLU A 24 -17.44 -1.68 0.11
CA GLU A 24 -18.11 -0.48 0.60
C GLU A 24 -17.64 0.74 -0.23
N PRO A 25 -18.54 1.69 -0.56
CA PRO A 25 -18.16 2.87 -1.32
C PRO A 25 -17.05 3.65 -0.61
N VAL A 26 -15.94 3.89 -1.31
CA VAL A 26 -14.84 4.72 -0.78
C VAL A 26 -15.34 6.17 -0.68
N ARG A 27 -15.47 6.67 0.55
CA ARG A 27 -15.81 8.08 0.82
C ARG A 27 -14.55 8.88 1.16
N VAL A 28 -14.30 9.94 0.41
CA VAL A 28 -13.27 10.93 0.75
C VAL A 28 -13.71 11.70 1.99
N VAL A 29 -12.93 11.58 3.07
CA VAL A 29 -13.22 12.26 4.34
C VAL A 29 -12.45 13.56 4.53
N ASP A 30 -11.35 13.72 3.81
CA ASP A 30 -10.45 14.87 3.93
C ASP A 30 -9.49 14.94 2.74
N ARG A 31 -8.78 16.07 2.61
CA ARG A 31 -7.69 16.28 1.65
C ARG A 31 -6.53 16.97 2.33
N ILE A 32 -5.36 16.36 2.26
CA ILE A 32 -4.14 16.93 2.80
C ILE A 32 -3.42 17.69 1.68
N GLY A 33 -3.19 18.98 1.87
CA GLY A 33 -2.34 19.77 0.98
C GLY A 33 -0.88 19.34 1.14
N VAL A 34 -0.22 19.04 0.02
CA VAL A 34 1.21 18.70 -0.02
C VAL A 34 1.98 19.90 -0.59
N PRO A 35 2.98 20.45 0.12
CA PRO A 35 3.77 21.57 -0.38
C PRO A 35 4.73 21.15 -1.51
N GLY A 36 5.34 22.13 -2.18
CA GLY A 36 6.31 21.91 -3.25
C GLY A 36 5.69 21.75 -4.63
N VAL A 37 6.36 21.01 -5.51
CA VAL A 37 5.86 20.81 -6.88
C VAL A 37 4.74 19.76 -6.90
N PRO A 38 3.83 19.82 -7.88
CA PRO A 38 2.77 18.81 -8.02
C PRO A 38 3.35 17.39 -8.14
N LEU A 39 2.75 16.45 -7.41
CA LEU A 39 3.10 15.04 -7.45
C LEU A 39 2.77 14.46 -8.84
N ARG A 40 3.80 14.19 -9.64
CA ARG A 40 3.73 13.54 -10.95
C ARG A 40 4.13 12.07 -10.91
N SER A 41 5.00 11.71 -9.97
CA SER A 41 5.54 10.36 -9.79
C SER A 41 5.94 10.14 -8.34
N PHE A 42 5.73 8.92 -7.86
CA PHE A 42 6.20 8.40 -6.58
C PHE A 42 6.56 6.93 -6.77
N ASP A 43 7.36 6.37 -5.86
CA ASP A 43 7.69 4.94 -5.87
C ASP A 43 6.75 4.16 -4.94
N ILE A 44 6.89 4.37 -3.62
CA ILE A 44 6.12 3.64 -2.60
C ILE A 44 5.64 4.57 -1.49
N GLY A 45 4.55 4.16 -0.84
CA GLY A 45 4.09 4.72 0.42
C GLY A 45 4.00 3.65 1.51
N TYR A 46 4.34 4.00 2.74
CA TYR A 46 4.29 3.07 3.88
C TYR A 46 3.78 3.75 5.14
N ALA A 47 2.85 3.11 5.84
CA ALA A 47 2.28 3.60 7.09
C ALA A 47 2.76 2.78 8.28
N GLN A 48 3.30 3.44 9.30
CA GLN A 48 3.61 2.82 10.59
C GLN A 48 3.57 3.83 11.73
N GLY A 49 3.08 3.42 12.91
CA GLY A 49 3.21 4.20 14.14
C GLY A 49 2.43 5.53 14.19
N GLY A 50 1.53 5.78 13.23
CA GLY A 50 0.84 7.07 13.10
C GLY A 50 1.47 8.00 12.05
N VAL A 51 2.50 7.54 11.34
CA VAL A 51 3.13 8.25 10.23
C VAL A 51 2.90 7.48 8.95
N TYR A 52 2.53 8.19 7.89
CA TYR A 52 2.61 7.70 6.52
C TYR A 52 3.76 8.41 5.83
N ALA A 53 4.68 7.65 5.26
CA ALA A 53 5.79 8.16 4.49
C ALA A 53 5.60 7.85 3.01
N LEU A 54 5.90 8.82 2.15
CA LEU A 54 5.76 8.74 0.70
C LEU A 54 7.09 9.07 0.02
N ALA A 55 7.54 8.19 -0.88
CA ALA A 55 8.70 8.41 -1.72
C ALA A 55 8.32 9.32 -2.90
N ASP A 56 8.31 10.64 -2.68
CA ASP A 56 7.95 11.64 -3.69
C ASP A 56 9.13 11.94 -4.62
N ARG A 57 9.12 11.27 -5.77
CA ARG A 57 10.09 11.45 -6.87
C ARG A 57 9.95 12.79 -7.58
N SER A 58 8.81 13.44 -7.45
CA SER A 58 8.56 14.74 -8.09
C SER A 58 9.27 15.86 -7.33
N ASN A 59 9.42 15.69 -6.01
CA ASN A 59 10.10 16.62 -5.11
C ASN A 59 11.47 16.09 -4.62
N GLU A 60 11.96 14.96 -5.16
CA GLU A 60 13.26 14.34 -4.78
C GLU A 60 13.36 14.15 -3.25
N SER A 61 12.29 13.61 -2.66
CA SER A 61 12.09 13.69 -1.20
C SER A 61 11.23 12.57 -0.60
N ILE A 62 11.33 12.42 0.71
CA ILE A 62 10.39 11.67 1.54
C ILE A 62 9.42 12.63 2.21
N ASP A 63 8.14 12.50 1.89
CA ASP A 63 7.05 13.25 2.50
C ASP A 63 6.42 12.47 3.64
N LEU A 64 6.28 13.13 4.80
CA LEU A 64 5.75 12.52 6.02
C LEU A 64 4.39 13.13 6.36
N PHE A 65 3.45 12.27 6.73
CA PHE A 65 2.07 12.63 7.05
C PHE A 65 1.65 12.03 8.38
N ASP A 66 0.89 12.80 9.15
CA ASP A 66 0.25 12.37 10.39
C ASP A 66 -1.06 11.66 10.03
N THR A 67 -1.13 10.35 10.25
CA THR A 67 -2.33 9.58 9.90
C THR A 67 -3.45 9.73 10.93
N ARG A 68 -3.14 10.24 12.13
CA ARG A 68 -4.12 10.46 13.19
C ARG A 68 -4.80 11.83 13.03
N HIS A 69 -4.01 12.85 12.73
CA HIS A 69 -4.46 14.23 12.62
C HIS A 69 -4.60 14.74 11.18
N ARG A 70 -4.36 13.87 10.18
CA ARG A 70 -4.58 14.12 8.74
C ARG A 70 -3.87 15.39 8.25
N ARG A 71 -2.58 15.51 8.55
CA ARG A 71 -1.78 16.68 8.18
C ARG A 71 -0.42 16.29 7.63
N PHE A 72 0.13 17.15 6.80
CA PHE A 72 1.53 17.09 6.41
C PHE A 72 2.42 17.37 7.64
N LEU A 73 3.45 16.55 7.85
CA LEU A 73 4.38 16.69 8.97
C LEU A 73 5.67 17.37 8.52
N ALA A 74 6.33 16.82 7.50
CA ALA A 74 7.63 17.27 7.06
C ALA A 74 7.97 16.73 5.67
N ARG A 75 8.92 17.39 5.01
CA ARG A 75 9.63 16.90 3.83
C ARG A 75 11.09 16.68 4.19
N VAL A 76 11.64 15.55 3.80
CA VAL A 76 13.08 15.28 3.84
C VAL A 76 13.58 15.15 2.40
N GLY A 77 14.21 16.21 1.89
CA GLY A 77 14.74 16.24 0.52
C GLY A 77 16.14 15.62 0.40
N GLY A 78 16.72 15.73 -0.79
CA GLY A 78 18.06 15.26 -1.10
C GLY A 78 18.11 13.88 -1.74
N PHE A 79 16.96 13.37 -2.20
CA PHE A 79 16.83 12.05 -2.83
C PHE A 79 16.77 12.17 -4.36
N ALA A 80 17.69 12.94 -4.96
CA ALA A 80 17.68 13.18 -6.40
C ALA A 80 18.14 11.95 -7.22
N GLY A 81 19.02 11.13 -6.64
CA GLY A 81 19.60 9.97 -7.29
C GLY A 81 20.49 10.27 -8.50
N ALA A 82 20.76 9.22 -9.26
CA ALA A 82 21.38 9.34 -10.57
C ALA A 82 20.32 9.69 -11.62
N LYS A 83 20.73 10.22 -12.78
CA LYS A 83 19.75 10.66 -13.79
C LYS A 83 19.02 9.47 -14.44
N GLY A 84 17.78 9.72 -14.87
CA GLY A 84 16.96 8.75 -15.60
C GLY A 84 16.22 7.82 -14.65
N ASP A 85 16.21 6.53 -14.96
CA ASP A 85 15.46 5.52 -14.20
C ASP A 85 16.03 5.25 -12.80
N GLN A 86 17.24 5.77 -12.53
CA GLN A 86 17.93 5.70 -11.24
C GLN A 86 17.75 6.97 -10.39
N ALA A 87 16.83 7.87 -10.77
CA ALA A 87 16.52 9.06 -9.97
C ALA A 87 15.71 8.65 -8.76
N GLY A 88 15.88 9.28 -7.61
CA GLY A 88 15.24 8.89 -6.37
C GLY A 88 13.93 9.60 -6.03
N PRO A 89 13.34 9.24 -4.87
CA PRO A 89 13.65 8.03 -4.09
C PRO A 89 13.02 6.75 -4.68
N ASN A 90 13.61 5.58 -4.39
CA ASN A 90 13.23 4.25 -4.93
C ASN A 90 12.92 3.20 -3.84
N GLY A 91 12.47 3.66 -2.67
CA GLY A 91 12.00 2.75 -1.65
C GLY A 91 12.03 3.38 -0.27
N ILE A 92 11.21 2.84 0.62
CA ILE A 92 11.15 3.20 2.03
C ILE A 92 11.03 1.92 2.84
N VAL A 93 11.77 1.83 3.94
CA VAL A 93 11.55 0.83 4.98
C VAL A 93 11.59 1.49 6.35
N PHE A 94 10.66 1.10 7.21
CA PHE A 94 10.75 1.43 8.63
C PHE A 94 11.50 0.33 9.37
N VAL A 95 12.44 0.74 10.22
CA VAL A 95 13.25 -0.15 11.06
C VAL A 95 12.96 0.13 12.53
N ASP A 96 12.63 -0.92 13.27
CA ASP A 96 12.36 -0.91 14.72
C ASP A 96 11.37 0.17 15.19
N HIS A 97 10.40 0.54 14.33
CA HIS A 97 9.40 1.59 14.60
C HIS A 97 9.99 2.97 14.94
N ARG A 98 11.29 3.19 14.70
CA ARG A 98 12.01 4.40 15.14
C ARG A 98 12.80 5.08 14.02
N GLN A 99 13.14 4.33 12.98
CA GLN A 99 13.92 4.81 11.87
C GLN A 99 13.15 4.60 10.57
N LEU A 100 13.37 5.51 9.63
CA LEU A 100 12.94 5.39 8.25
C LEU A 100 14.18 5.46 7.38
N TRP A 101 14.38 4.44 6.56
CA TRP A 101 15.48 4.36 5.62
C TRP A 101 14.90 4.46 4.22
N ALA A 102 15.57 5.22 3.35
CA ALA A 102 15.13 5.43 1.98
C ALA A 102 16.31 5.32 1.01
N GLY A 103 16.04 4.77 -0.17
CA GLY A 103 17.01 4.71 -1.27
C GLY A 103 16.96 5.98 -2.11
N ASP A 104 18.13 6.56 -2.40
CA ASP A 104 18.30 7.74 -3.25
C ASP A 104 18.12 7.47 -4.75
N GLY A 105 18.00 6.21 -5.18
CA GLY A 105 17.90 5.88 -6.60
C GLY A 105 18.71 4.67 -7.01
#